data_AF-A0A496Y356-F1
#
_entry.id   AF-A0A496Y356-F1
#
_cell.length_a   1.000
_cell.length_b   1.000
_cell.length_c   1.000
_cell.angle_alpha   90.00
_cell.angle_beta   90.00
_cell.angle_gamma   90.00
#
_symmetry.space_group_name_H-M   'P 1'
#
loop_
_entity.id
_entity.type
_entity.pdbx_description
1 polymer ?
#
loop_
_entity_poly.entity_id
_entity_poly.type
_entity_poly.pdbx_seq_one_letter_code
_entity_poly.pdbx_strand_id
1 'polypeptide(L)' 'METVKRTPFYAKHVALGGKMVPFAGYLMPIQYRGIMEEHR' A
#
# COMPACT_ATOMS: atom_id res chain seq x y z
N MET A 1 -1.49 13.17 -16.11
CA MET A 1 -1.10 12.76 -14.74
C MET A 1 -2.21 11.85 -14.24
N GLU A 2 -1.98 10.54 -14.17
CA GLU A 2 -2.99 9.60 -13.67
C GLU A 2 -3.20 9.81 -12.17
N THR A 3 -4.39 10.26 -11.78
CA THR A 3 -4.75 10.50 -10.39
C THR A 3 -5.12 9.19 -9.73
N VAL A 4 -4.15 8.55 -9.07
CA VAL A 4 -4.38 7.34 -8.27
C VAL A 4 -5.21 7.64 -7.04
N LYS A 5 -6.28 6.87 -6.84
CA LYS A 5 -7.21 7.04 -5.74
C LYS A 5 -6.62 6.46 -4.45
N ARG A 6 -6.93 7.05 -3.30
CA ARG A 6 -6.52 6.51 -2.00
C ARG A 6 -7.63 5.64 -1.44
N THR A 7 -7.28 4.52 -0.83
CA THR A 7 -8.25 3.70 -0.10
C THR A 7 -8.59 4.36 1.25
N PRO A 8 -9.75 4.03 1.87
CA PRO A 8 -10.12 4.57 3.18
C PRO A 8 -9.07 4.31 4.27
N PHE A 9 -8.30 3.22 4.14
CA PHE A 9 -7.24 2.84 5.09
C PHE A 9 -5.84 3.32 4.69
N TYR A 10 -5.71 4.19 3.68
CA TYR A 10 -4.43 4.72 3.21
C TYR A 10 -3.54 5.23 4.37
N ALA A 11 -4.09 6.08 5.24
CA ALA A 11 -3.35 6.64 6.36
C ALA A 11 -2.86 5.57 7.35
N LYS A 12 -3.67 4.53 7.58
CA LYS A 12 -3.30 3.41 8.45
C LYS A 12 -2.15 2.61 7.84
N HIS A 13 -2.20 2.34 6.55
CA HIS A 13 -1.13 1.63 5.86
C HIS A 13 0.19 2.39 5.89
N VAL A 14 0.15 3.71 5.68
CA VAL A 14 1.32 4.58 5.78
C VAL A 14 1.88 4.59 7.21
N ALA A 15 1.01 4.72 8.23
CA ALA A 15 1.43 4.70 9.63
C ALA A 15 2.08 3.37 10.05
N LEU A 16 1.68 2.26 9.42
CA LEU A 16 2.26 0.93 9.63
C LEU A 16 3.54 0.67 8.81
N GLY A 17 4.05 1.66 8.07
CA GLY A 17 5.24 1.51 7.22
C GLY A 17 4.97 0.77 5.90
N GLY A 18 3.71 0.68 5.48
CA GLY A 18 3.30 0.02 4.24
C GLY A 18 3.88 0.71 3.01
N LYS A 19 4.55 -0.06 2.15
CA LYS A 19 5.05 0.41 0.85
C LYS A 19 3.87 0.59 -0.11
N MET A 20 3.46 1.84 -0.29
CA MET A 20 2.31 2.19 -1.15
C MET A 20 2.72 2.25 -2.62
N VAL A 21 1.99 1.52 -3.46
CA VAL A 21 2.22 1.48 -4.91
C VAL A 21 0.91 1.72 -5.67
N PRO A 22 0.98 2.33 -6.87
CA PRO A 22 -0.18 2.46 -7.74
C PRO A 22 -0.55 1.08 -8.31
N PHE A 23 -1.76 0.62 -8.02
CA PHE A 23 -2.30 -0.65 -8.49
C PHE A 23 -3.78 -0.49 -8.85
N ALA A 24 -4.14 -0.84 -10.08
CA ALA A 24 -5.52 -0.77 -10.59
C ALA A 24 -6.21 0.61 -10.36
N GLY A 25 -5.44 1.70 -10.44
CA GLY A 25 -5.94 3.06 -10.20
C GLY A 25 -6.08 3.46 -8.73
N TYR A 26 -5.59 2.66 -7.78
CA TYR A 26 -5.55 2.94 -6.35
C TYR A 26 -4.14 2.87 -5.78
N LEU A 27 -3.89 3.56 -4.67
CA LEU A 27 -2.69 3.40 -3.85
C LEU A 27 -2.92 2.27 -2.84
N MET A 28 -2.21 1.16 -3.06
CA MET A 28 -2.32 -0.06 -2.26
C MET A 28 -0.97 -0.38 -1.58
N PRO A 29 -0.97 -0.89 -0.34
CA PRO A 29 0.25 -1.38 0.30
C PRO A 29 0.66 -2.73 -0.29
N ILE A 30 1.88 -2.86 -0.81
CA ILE A 30 2.40 -4.14 -1.35
C ILE A 30 3.10 -4.99 -0.29
N GLN A 31 3.66 -4.35 0.74
CA GLN A 31 4.33 -5.00 1.88
C GLN A 31 4.41 -4.00 3.03
N TYR A 32 4.50 -4.49 4.27
CA TYR A 32 4.78 -3.70 5.47
C TYR A 32 6.16 -4.01 6.06
N ARG A 33 6.52 -5.29 6.14
CA ARG A 33 7.77 -5.75 6.77
C ARG A 33 8.67 -6.47 5.78
N GLY A 34 8.08 -7.19 4.83
CA GLY A 34 8.82 -7.86 3.78
C GLY A 34 7.99 -8.98 3.17
N ILE A 35 8.08 -9.16 1.86
CA ILE A 35 7.27 -10.13 1.11
C ILE A 35 7.45 -11.55 1.67
N MET A 36 8.68 -11.97 1.97
CA MET A 36 8.93 -13.30 2.55
C MET A 36 8.52 -13.42 4.02
N GLU A 37 8.57 -12.33 4.79
CA GLU A 37 8.13 -12.32 6.19
C GLU A 37 6.60 -12.41 6.28
N GLU A 38 5.89 -11.74 5.37
CA GLU A 38 4.43 -11.71 5.31
C GLU A 38 3.80 -12.92 4.62
N HIS A 39 4.57 -13.65 3.80
CA HIS A 39 4.06 -14.82 3.07
C HIS A 39 4.11 -16.13 3.87
N ARG A 40 4.89 -16.19 4.95
CA ARG A 40 4.95 -17.36 5.84
C ARG A 40 3.64 -17.60 6.57
#